data_AF-A0A7X8JNP1-F1
#
_entry.id   AF-A0A7X8JNP1-F1
#
_cell.length_a   1.000
_cell.length_b   1.000
_cell.length_c   1.000
_cell.angle_alpha   90.00
_cell.angle_beta   90.00
_cell.angle_gamma   90.00
#
_symmetry.space_group_name_H-M   'P 1'
#
loop_
_entity.id
_entity.type
_entity.pdbx_description
1 polymer ?
#
loop_
_entity_poly.entity_id
_entity_poly.type
_entity_poly.pdbx_seq_one_letter_code
_entity_poly.pdbx_strand_id
1 'polypeptide(L)'
;MASRMDQQVSQIIELDSTRIKKNCWRDNSLSFRIFVEDQLKFDTTVVKEALIQIGDDDFLKKSILYSAWIDNYDKELKTVIMGFNVIVPDTDWAYEFSLSVDKTGKSDLLLDEIK
;
A
#
# COMPACT_ATOMS: atom_id res chain seq x y z
N MET A 1 -0.63 -5.94 26.20
CA MET A 1 0.35 -4.90 25.84
C MET A 1 0.48 -4.90 24.33
N ALA A 2 -0.08 -3.90 23.64
CA ALA A 2 0.22 -3.70 22.22
C ALA A 2 1.57 -2.98 22.14
N SER A 3 2.61 -3.64 21.64
CA SER A 3 3.83 -2.95 21.24
C SER A 3 3.47 -2.02 20.09
N ARG A 4 3.41 -0.71 20.35
CA ARG A 4 3.29 0.28 19.29
C ARG A 4 4.55 0.15 18.43
N MET A 5 4.42 -0.44 17.24
CA MET A 5 5.54 -0.48 16.29
C MET A 5 5.82 0.96 15.83
N ASP A 6 7.07 1.39 15.93
CA ASP A 6 7.49 2.69 15.42
C ASP A 6 7.29 2.73 13.89
N GLN A 7 6.51 3.71 13.41
CA GLN A 7 6.26 3.94 11.99
C GLN A 7 7.51 4.48 11.26
N GLN A 8 8.48 5.00 12.02
CA GLN A 8 9.64 5.72 11.52
C GLN A 8 10.84 5.53 12.45
N VAL A 9 12.03 5.46 11.87
CA VAL A 9 13.31 5.58 12.58
C VAL A 9 13.97 6.90 12.19
N SER A 10 14.36 7.70 13.18
CA SER A 10 15.16 8.91 12.96
C SER A 10 16.62 8.64 13.32
N GLN A 11 17.54 8.94 12.41
CA GLN A 11 18.98 8.92 12.65
C GLN A 11 19.48 10.36 12.73
N ILE A 12 20.25 10.69 13.75
CA ILE A 12 20.85 12.01 13.95
C ILE A 12 22.34 11.81 14.12
N ILE A 13 23.14 12.54 13.34
CA ILE A 13 24.60 12.63 13.52
C ILE A 13 25.00 14.10 13.66
N GLU A 14 25.98 14.36 14.53
CA GLU A 14 26.56 15.69 14.75
C GLU A 14 28.07 15.60 14.50
N LEU A 15 28.58 16.42 13.57
CA LEU A 15 29.98 16.46 13.14
C LEU A 15 30.39 17.92 12.93
N ASP A 16 31.46 18.39 13.59
CA ASP A 16 32.03 19.73 13.39
C ASP A 16 30.99 20.87 13.32
N SER A 17 30.10 20.95 14.32
CA SER A 17 28.98 21.91 14.39
C SER A 17 27.87 21.74 13.34
N THR A 18 27.91 20.68 12.53
CA THR A 18 26.85 20.31 11.57
C THR A 18 25.98 19.21 12.16
N ARG A 19 24.66 19.40 12.14
CA ARG A 19 23.67 18.39 12.55
C ARG A 19 22.93 17.86 11.32
N ILE A 20 23.02 16.55 11.09
CA ILE A 20 22.32 15.86 9.99
C ILE A 20 21.24 14.97 10.60
N LYS A 21 20.00 15.13 10.13
CA LYS A 21 18.86 14.29 10.51
C LYS A 21 18.37 13.53 9.28
N LYS A 22 18.29 12.20 9.40
CA LYS A 22 17.70 11.31 8.39
C LYS A 22 16.47 10.64 8.96
N ASN A 23 15.34 10.81 8.28
CA ASN A 23 14.08 10.14 8.59
C ASN A 23 13.94 8.91 7.69
N CYS A 24 13.76 7.74 8.28
CA CYS A 24 13.52 6.48 7.57
C CYS A 24 12.12 5.97 7.95
N TRP A 25 11.18 6.01 7.02
CA TRP A 25 9.84 5.46 7.21
C TRP A 25 9.84 3.95 6.92
N ARG A 26 9.11 3.17 7.72
CA ARG A 26 8.93 1.75 7.44
C ARG A 26 7.87 1.58 6.36
N ASP A 27 8.23 0.89 5.29
CA ASP A 27 7.25 0.47 4.29
C ASP A 27 6.43 -0.72 4.82
N ASN A 28 5.23 -0.89 4.28
CA ASN A 28 4.33 -1.97 4.65
C ASN A 28 4.12 -2.96 3.50
N SER A 29 3.54 -4.09 3.84
CA SER A 29 2.97 -5.05 2.90
C SER A 29 1.49 -5.25 3.23
N LEU A 30 0.65 -5.38 2.22
CA LEU A 30 -0.78 -5.62 2.39
C LEU A 30 -1.13 -7.03 1.93
N SER A 31 -1.71 -7.84 2.80
CA SER A 31 -2.19 -9.18 2.45
C SER A 31 -3.69 -9.16 2.20
N PHE A 32 -4.09 -9.58 1.00
CA PHE A 32 -5.50 -9.73 0.62
C PHE A 32 -5.81 -11.21 0.44
N ARG A 33 -6.82 -11.69 1.17
CA ARG A 33 -7.28 -13.08 1.12
C ARG A 33 -8.78 -13.12 0.96
N ILE A 34 -9.26 -13.76 -0.10
CA ILE A 34 -10.69 -13.84 -0.42
C ILE A 34 -11.15 -15.29 -0.37
N PHE A 35 -12.23 -15.50 0.38
CA PHE A 35 -12.85 -16.81 0.58
C PHE A 35 -14.25 -16.81 -0.02
N VAL A 36 -14.60 -17.90 -0.69
CA VAL A 36 -15.97 -18.19 -1.16
C VAL A 36 -16.35 -19.54 -0.57
N GLU A 37 -17.38 -19.56 0.29
CA GLU A 37 -17.86 -20.79 0.95
C GLU A 37 -16.70 -21.58 1.60
N ASP A 38 -15.88 -20.87 2.40
CA ASP A 38 -14.67 -21.36 3.08
C ASP A 38 -13.50 -21.82 2.19
N GLN A 39 -13.64 -21.72 0.86
CA GLN A 39 -12.54 -21.97 -0.07
C GLN A 39 -11.78 -20.69 -0.37
N LEU A 40 -10.46 -20.70 -0.16
CA LEU A 40 -9.56 -19.64 -0.60
C LEU A 40 -9.56 -19.56 -2.13
N LYS A 41 -9.96 -18.41 -2.68
CA LYS A 41 -9.98 -18.15 -4.14
C LYS A 41 -8.86 -17.23 -4.58
N PHE A 42 -8.40 -16.37 -3.69
CA PHE A 42 -7.35 -15.41 -3.99
C PHE A 42 -6.53 -15.13 -2.73
N ASP A 43 -5.21 -15.13 -2.87
CA ASP A 43 -4.24 -14.85 -1.81
C ASP A 43 -3.08 -14.10 -2.44
N THR A 44 -2.90 -12.83 -2.08
CA THR A 44 -1.78 -12.03 -2.55
C THR A 44 -1.22 -11.18 -1.44
N THR A 45 0.05 -10.80 -1.60
CA THR A 45 0.69 -9.77 -0.80
C THR A 45 1.17 -8.67 -1.73
N VAL A 46 0.60 -7.48 -1.59
CA VAL A 46 1.02 -6.29 -2.30
C VAL A 46 2.16 -5.64 -1.54
N VAL A 47 3.24 -5.36 -2.26
CA VAL A 47 4.35 -4.51 -1.83
C VAL A 47 4.52 -3.42 -2.87
N LYS A 48 5.04 -2.26 -2.46
CA LYS A 48 5.14 -1.07 -3.31
C LYS A 48 5.94 -1.31 -4.59
N GLU A 49 6.96 -2.17 -4.56
CA GLU A 49 7.79 -2.51 -5.71
C GLU A 49 6.98 -3.19 -6.84
N ALA A 50 5.89 -3.88 -6.50
CA ALA A 50 5.02 -4.49 -7.50
C ALA A 50 4.22 -3.45 -8.31
N LEU A 51 4.16 -2.21 -7.83
CA LEU A 51 3.40 -1.11 -8.44
C LEU A 51 4.22 -0.32 -9.46
N ILE A 52 5.51 -0.61 -9.64
CA ILE A 52 6.43 0.14 -10.53
C ILE A 52 5.95 0.16 -11.99
N GLN A 53 5.20 -0.85 -12.43
CA GLN A 53 4.68 -0.89 -13.80
C GLN A 53 3.45 0.00 -14.01
N ILE A 54 2.83 0.47 -12.93
CA ILE A 54 1.56 1.19 -12.94
C ILE A 54 1.76 2.63 -12.42
N GLY A 55 2.65 2.83 -11.45
CA GLY A 55 3.00 4.13 -10.88
C GLY A 55 4.25 4.77 -11.49
N ASP A 56 4.58 5.96 -10.98
CA ASP A 56 5.82 6.68 -11.30
C ASP A 56 6.97 6.24 -10.38
N ASP A 57 8.12 5.91 -10.94
CA ASP A 57 9.29 5.40 -10.21
C ASP A 57 9.85 6.44 -9.21
N ASP A 58 9.83 7.73 -9.56
CA ASP A 58 10.27 8.79 -8.64
C ASP A 58 9.36 8.91 -7.41
N PHE A 59 8.04 8.84 -7.64
CA PHE A 59 7.05 8.79 -6.57
C PHE A 59 7.23 7.56 -5.69
N LEU A 60 7.31 6.36 -6.28
CA LEU A 60 7.39 5.09 -5.53
C LEU A 60 8.66 5.02 -4.66
N LYS A 61 9.78 5.60 -5.09
CA LYS A 61 11.02 5.67 -4.29
C LYS A 61 10.88 6.50 -3.01
N LYS A 62 9.95 7.46 -2.98
CA LYS A 62 9.74 8.40 -1.87
C LYS A 62 8.58 8.02 -0.96
N SER A 63 7.73 7.11 -1.42
CA SER A 63 6.48 6.77 -0.76
C SER A 63 6.54 5.52 0.09
N ILE A 64 5.47 5.27 0.84
CA ILE A 64 5.21 4.04 1.60
C ILE A 64 3.81 3.54 1.27
N LEU A 65 3.62 2.23 1.33
CA LEU A 65 2.31 1.61 1.35
C LEU A 65 1.65 1.91 2.69
N TYR A 66 0.52 2.62 2.70
CA TYR A 66 0.00 3.24 3.91
C TYR A 66 -1.19 2.52 4.52
N SER A 67 -2.24 2.30 3.73
CA SER A 67 -3.50 1.74 4.20
C SER A 67 -4.21 0.95 3.11
N ALA A 68 -5.14 0.09 3.51
CA ALA A 68 -6.02 -0.66 2.63
C ALA A 68 -7.43 -0.74 3.22
N TRP A 69 -8.43 -0.87 2.36
CA TRP A 69 -9.82 -1.06 2.74
C TRP A 69 -10.57 -1.91 1.71
N ILE A 70 -11.74 -2.42 2.10
CA ILE A 70 -12.71 -2.99 1.17
C ILE A 70 -13.60 -1.84 0.72
N ASP A 71 -13.61 -1.57 -0.57
CA ASP A 71 -14.29 -0.40 -1.14
C ASP A 71 -15.75 -0.72 -1.50
N ASN A 72 -15.94 -1.73 -2.35
CA ASN A 72 -17.26 -2.11 -2.84
C ASN A 72 -17.37 -3.61 -3.15
N TYR A 73 -18.61 -4.10 -3.21
CA TYR A 73 -18.93 -5.42 -3.76
C TYR A 73 -20.00 -5.29 -4.85
N ASP A 74 -19.61 -5.58 -6.08
CA ASP A 74 -20.52 -5.69 -7.21
C ASP A 74 -21.26 -7.03 -7.15
N LYS A 75 -22.58 -6.97 -6.90
CA LYS A 75 -23.43 -8.17 -6.78
C LYS A 75 -23.71 -8.86 -8.11
N GLU A 76 -23.75 -8.10 -9.21
CA GLU A 76 -24.03 -8.64 -10.54
C GLU A 76 -22.82 -9.41 -11.07
N LEU A 77 -21.64 -8.78 -10.99
CA LEU A 77 -20.37 -9.36 -11.43
C LEU A 77 -19.78 -10.33 -10.39
N LYS A 78 -20.26 -10.27 -9.15
CA LYS A 78 -19.69 -11.00 -8.00
C LYS A 78 -18.22 -10.68 -7.80
N THR A 79 -17.91 -9.40 -7.83
CA THR A 79 -16.54 -8.86 -7.75
C THR A 79 -16.40 -8.02 -6.50
N VAL A 80 -15.36 -8.27 -5.72
CA VAL A 80 -14.97 -7.37 -4.62
C VAL A 80 -13.92 -6.41 -5.14
N ILE A 81 -14.03 -5.14 -4.75
CA ILE A 81 -13.07 -4.09 -5.04
C ILE A 81 -12.45 -3.67 -3.70
N MET A 82 -11.13 -3.70 -3.64
CA MET A 82 -10.34 -3.31 -2.47
C MET A 82 -9.48 -2.11 -2.86
N GLY A 83 -9.51 -1.05 -2.07
CA GLY A 83 -8.69 0.14 -2.28
C GLY A 83 -7.46 0.11 -1.39
N PHE A 84 -6.36 0.72 -1.84
CA PHE A 84 -5.20 0.98 -1.01
C PHE A 84 -4.42 2.20 -1.48
N ASN A 85 -3.78 2.88 -0.53
CA ASN A 85 -3.04 4.11 -0.79
C ASN A 85 -1.55 3.95 -0.58
N VAL A 86 -0.81 4.57 -1.50
CA VAL A 86 0.63 4.79 -1.41
C VAL A 86 0.83 6.28 -1.22
N ILE A 87 1.60 6.70 -0.20
CA ILE A 87 1.77 8.13 0.13
C ILE A 87 3.23 8.49 0.28
N VAL A 88 3.61 9.71 -0.07
CA VAL A 88 4.89 10.29 0.35
C VAL A 88 4.70 10.87 1.75
N PRO A 89 5.37 10.33 2.79
CA PRO A 89 5.21 10.81 4.16
C PRO A 89 5.48 12.31 4.29
N ASP A 90 4.76 12.97 5.21
CA ASP A 90 4.85 14.41 5.48
C ASP A 90 4.51 15.32 4.28
N THR A 91 3.80 14.80 3.27
CA THR A 91 3.30 15.56 2.11
C THR A 91 1.86 15.15 1.77
N ASP A 92 1.21 15.91 0.89
CA ASP A 92 -0.11 15.55 0.36
C ASP A 92 -0.05 14.65 -0.88
N TRP A 93 1.15 14.27 -1.34
CA TRP A 93 1.34 13.48 -2.56
C TRP A 93 0.97 12.01 -2.32
N ALA A 94 -0.09 11.55 -3.00
CA ALA A 94 -0.63 10.21 -2.80
C ALA A 94 -1.21 9.59 -4.08
N TYR A 95 -1.01 8.29 -4.25
CA TYR A 95 -1.62 7.49 -5.31
C TYR A 95 -2.60 6.51 -4.68
N GLU A 96 -3.79 6.42 -5.27
CA GLU A 96 -4.83 5.46 -4.87
C GLU A 96 -4.96 4.35 -5.90
N PHE A 97 -4.90 3.11 -5.45
CA PHE A 97 -4.99 1.93 -6.29
C PHE A 97 -6.20 1.07 -5.90
N SER A 98 -6.79 0.40 -6.88
CA SER A 98 -7.82 -0.61 -6.66
C SER A 98 -7.37 -1.98 -7.12
N LEU A 99 -7.68 -2.98 -6.31
CA LEU A 99 -7.57 -4.40 -6.63
C LEU A 99 -8.97 -4.99 -6.69
N SER A 100 -9.41 -5.36 -7.89
CA SER A 100 -10.68 -6.06 -8.10
C SER A 100 -10.44 -7.55 -8.20
N VAL A 101 -11.32 -8.37 -7.61
CA VAL A 101 -11.22 -9.84 -7.67
C VAL A 101 -12.60 -10.44 -7.83
N ASP A 102 -12.76 -11.30 -8.84
CA ASP A 102 -14.01 -12.02 -9.10
C ASP A 102 -14.14 -13.30 -8.26
N LYS A 103 -15.34 -13.92 -8.30
CA LYS A 103 -15.63 -15.19 -7.59
C LYS A 103 -14.71 -16.37 -7.96
N THR A 104 -14.02 -16.30 -9.10
CA THR A 104 -13.11 -17.35 -9.57
C THR A 104 -11.67 -17.13 -9.11
N GLY A 105 -11.38 -15.96 -8.54
CA GLY A 105 -10.05 -15.56 -8.10
C GLY A 105 -9.26 -14.79 -9.16
N LYS A 106 -9.87 -14.44 -10.30
CA LYS A 106 -9.22 -13.58 -11.29
C LYS A 106 -9.18 -12.15 -10.75
N SER A 107 -8.01 -11.52 -10.82
CA SER A 107 -7.79 -10.19 -10.29
C SER A 107 -7.36 -9.19 -11.36
N ASP A 108 -7.66 -7.92 -11.12
CA ASP A 108 -7.13 -6.78 -11.88
C ASP A 108 -6.70 -5.67 -10.92
N LEU A 109 -5.57 -5.03 -11.22
CA LEU A 109 -4.95 -3.99 -10.40
C LEU A 109 -4.83 -2.69 -11.20
N LEU A 110 -5.41 -1.62 -10.67
CA LEU A 110 -5.53 -0.34 -11.35
C LEU A 110 -5.03 0.82 -10.48
N LEU A 111 -4.59 1.90 -11.12
CA LEU A 111 -4.33 3.20 -10.50
C LEU A 111 -5.56 4.07 -10.74
N ASP A 112 -6.23 4.47 -9.67
CA ASP A 112 -7.51 5.19 -9.74
C ASP A 112 -7.32 6.70 -9.69
N GLU A 113 -6.44 7.18 -8.80
CA GLU A 113 -6.27 8.61 -8.55
C GLU A 113 -4.82 8.99 -8.22
N ILE A 114 -4.41 10.18 -8.66
CA ILE A 114 -3.16 10.85 -8.32
C ILE A 114 -3.50 12.18 -7.65
N LYS A 115 -3.06 12.37 -6.40
CA LYS A 115 -3.21 13.59 -5.61
C LYS A 115 -1.87 14.27 -5.39
#